data_AF-K2R8T3-F1
#
_entry.id   AF-K2R8T3-F1
#
_cell.length_a   1.000
_cell.length_b   1.000
_cell.length_c   1.000
_cell.angle_alpha   90.00
_cell.angle_beta   90.00
_cell.angle_gamma   90.00
#
_symmetry.space_group_name_H-M   'P 1'
#
loop_
_entity.id
_entity.type
_entity.pdbx_description
1 polymer ?
#
loop_
_entity_poly.entity_id
_entity_poly.type
_entity_poly.pdbx_seq_one_letter_code
_entity_poly.pdbx_strand_id
1 'polypeptide(L)'
;MASTTTDGEKQQQLGRNPEQEIDELVEAFLEGVPEPIEGEFDVCFKELDVIGAGLGTQTAPTVATASLRLLQNLNPVTWLSSRNSGPPPTRTLLNKFTGNVRGGEMLLIVGQPGSGCTTFLKIMANMRQEYHGVEGSVTVGGEDAVQVKESAPGEFAFAGKTKKKKKTTPLLYPPTFFPIQY
;
A
#
# COMPACT_ATOMS: atom_id res chain seq x y z
N MET A 1 16.38 -76.60 -0.10
CA MET A 1 14.98 -76.77 0.32
C MET A 1 14.98 -76.68 1.84
N ALA A 2 14.37 -75.75 2.56
CA ALA A 2 13.38 -74.69 2.32
C ALA A 2 13.67 -73.61 3.41
N SER A 3 13.85 -72.32 3.13
CA SER A 3 12.86 -71.24 2.96
C SER A 3 11.76 -71.12 4.05
N THR A 4 11.68 -69.90 4.61
CA THR A 4 10.58 -69.09 5.22
C THR A 4 10.83 -68.75 6.70
N THR A 5 11.30 -67.54 7.05
CA THR A 5 10.68 -66.18 7.05
C THR A 5 9.77 -65.94 8.24
N THR A 6 10.15 -64.97 9.09
CA THR A 6 9.33 -63.91 9.72
C THR A 6 10.31 -63.02 10.50
N ASP A 7 10.63 -61.83 9.98
CA ASP A 7 9.97 -60.54 10.29
C ASP A 7 10.50 -60.01 11.63
N GLY A 8 11.21 -58.88 11.70
CA GLY A 8 10.80 -57.57 11.22
C GLY A 8 10.80 -56.65 12.44
N GLU A 9 11.02 -55.35 12.23
CA GLU A 9 11.09 -54.31 13.27
C GLU A 9 12.42 -54.20 14.04
N LYS A 10 13.33 -53.39 13.49
CA LYS A 10 13.87 -52.26 14.25
C LYS A 10 14.36 -51.15 13.31
N GLN A 11 13.46 -50.18 13.16
CA GLN A 11 13.77 -48.75 13.15
C GLN A 11 14.67 -48.28 12.01
N GLN A 12 14.05 -48.20 10.84
CA GLN A 12 14.42 -47.27 9.79
C GLN A 12 14.22 -45.85 10.34
N GLN A 13 15.29 -45.27 10.89
CA GLN A 13 15.35 -43.83 11.17
C GLN A 13 15.31 -43.12 9.82
N LEU A 14 14.11 -42.74 9.42
CA LEU A 14 13.83 -41.91 8.26
C LEU A 14 14.53 -40.57 8.49
N GLY A 15 15.66 -40.38 7.81
CA GLY A 15 16.35 -39.10 7.74
C GLY A 15 15.36 -38.06 7.25
N ARG A 16 14.84 -37.28 8.18
CA ARG A 16 13.87 -36.23 7.90
C ARG A 16 14.63 -35.13 7.17
N ASN A 17 14.28 -34.89 5.91
CA ASN A 17 14.91 -33.85 5.09
C ASN A 17 14.63 -32.49 5.74
N PRO A 18 15.63 -31.65 5.99
CA PRO A 18 15.44 -30.35 6.65
C PRO A 18 14.52 -29.42 5.84
N GLU A 19 14.47 -29.56 4.52
CA GLU A 19 13.55 -28.82 3.66
C GLU A 19 12.07 -29.19 3.91
N GLN A 20 11.78 -30.46 4.18
CA GLN A 20 10.42 -30.91 4.47
C GLN A 20 9.95 -30.41 5.85
N GLU A 21 10.86 -30.31 6.81
CA GLU A 21 10.56 -29.75 8.13
C GLU A 21 10.31 -28.23 8.04
N ILE A 22 11.04 -27.51 7.18
CA ILE A 22 10.81 -26.09 6.93
C ILE A 22 9.45 -25.87 6.26
N ASP A 23 9.13 -26.64 5.22
CA ASP A 23 7.85 -26.51 4.52
C ASP A 23 6.68 -26.85 5.45
N GLU A 24 6.79 -27.89 6.26
CA GLU A 24 5.77 -28.27 7.23
C GLU A 24 5.63 -27.24 8.37
N LEU A 25 6.74 -26.61 8.78
CA LEU A 25 6.72 -25.49 9.75
C LEU A 25 6.12 -24.21 9.15
N VAL A 26 6.38 -23.95 7.87
CA VAL A 26 5.82 -22.82 7.12
C VAL A 26 4.32 -23.03 6.94
N GLU A 27 3.88 -24.21 6.50
CA GLU A 27 2.46 -24.54 6.35
C GLU A 27 1.74 -24.52 7.70
N ALA A 28 2.33 -25.08 8.76
CA ALA A 28 1.75 -24.99 10.12
C ALA A 28 1.69 -23.54 10.64
N PHE A 29 2.67 -22.71 10.28
CA PHE A 29 2.65 -21.28 10.60
C PHE A 29 1.55 -20.55 9.81
N LEU A 30 1.36 -20.90 8.53
CA LEU A 30 0.32 -20.34 7.66
C LEU A 30 -1.08 -20.78 8.09
N GLU A 31 -1.29 -22.05 8.45
CA GLU A 31 -2.54 -22.56 9.02
C GLU A 31 -2.85 -21.96 10.40
N GLY A 32 -1.80 -21.61 11.15
CA GLY A 32 -1.92 -20.91 12.44
C GLY A 32 -2.25 -19.43 12.31
N VAL A 33 -2.18 -18.84 11.11
CA VAL A 33 -2.67 -17.48 10.88
C VAL A 33 -4.20 -17.56 10.86
N PRO A 34 -4.91 -17.05 11.88
CA PRO A 34 -6.36 -17.01 11.81
C PRO A 34 -6.77 -16.25 10.55
N GLU A 35 -7.74 -16.81 9.81
CA GLU A 35 -8.46 -16.05 8.79
C GLU A 35 -8.84 -14.68 9.37
N PRO A 36 -8.69 -13.57 8.62
CA PRO A 36 -8.91 -12.24 9.17
C PRO A 36 -10.33 -12.13 9.72
N ILE A 37 -10.49 -12.31 11.03
CA ILE A 37 -11.74 -12.02 11.73
C ILE A 37 -11.78 -10.50 11.75
N GLU A 38 -12.56 -9.90 10.85
CA GLU A 38 -12.66 -8.45 10.72
C GLU A 38 -13.18 -7.86 12.04
N GLY A 39 -12.25 -7.37 12.87
CA GLY A 39 -12.57 -6.58 14.04
C GLY A 39 -13.14 -5.23 13.63
N GLU A 40 -13.94 -4.62 14.49
CA GLU A 40 -14.64 -3.34 14.24
C GLU A 40 -13.71 -2.21 13.77
N PHE A 41 -12.43 -2.24 14.15
CA PHE A 41 -11.42 -1.26 13.77
C PHE A 41 -10.24 -1.85 12.97
N ASP A 42 -10.40 -3.06 12.45
CA ASP A 42 -9.35 -3.72 11.65
C ASP A 42 -9.28 -3.08 10.26
N VAL A 43 -8.05 -2.86 9.78
CA VAL A 43 -7.81 -2.31 8.44
C VAL A 43 -7.15 -3.37 7.57
N CYS A 44 -7.91 -3.86 6.61
CA CYS A 44 -7.47 -4.85 5.64
C CYS A 44 -7.20 -4.18 4.29
N PHE A 45 -6.12 -4.54 3.62
CA PHE A 45 -5.83 -4.14 2.25
C PHE A 45 -5.40 -5.36 1.44
N LYS A 46 -5.97 -5.53 0.24
CA LYS A 46 -5.71 -6.68 -0.63
C LYS A 46 -5.36 -6.23 -2.03
N GLU A 47 -4.22 -6.75 -2.52
CA GLU A 47 -3.70 -6.52 -3.87
C GLU A 47 -3.70 -5.04 -4.27
N LEU A 48 -3.25 -4.19 -3.35
CA LEU A 48 -3.30 -2.75 -3.50
C LEU A 48 -2.23 -2.25 -4.48
N ASP A 49 -2.71 -1.72 -5.59
CA ASP A 49 -1.92 -1.14 -6.68
C ASP A 49 -2.24 0.35 -6.81
N VAL A 50 -1.22 1.21 -6.83
CA VAL A 50 -1.42 2.67 -6.92
C VAL A 50 -0.67 3.22 -8.09
N ILE A 51 -1.38 3.88 -9.00
CA ILE A 51 -0.84 4.49 -10.20
C ILE A 51 -0.81 6.01 -10.00
N GLY A 52 0.40 6.57 -10.00
CA GLY A 52 0.62 8.01 -9.89
C GLY A 52 0.90 8.64 -11.26
N ALA A 53 0.51 9.91 -11.41
CA ALA A 53 1.00 10.74 -12.50
C ALA A 53 2.46 11.14 -12.21
N GLY A 54 3.39 10.75 -13.10
CA GLY A 54 4.80 11.12 -12.93
C GLY A 54 5.73 10.43 -13.92
N LEU A 55 6.50 11.24 -14.65
CA LEU A 55 7.80 10.81 -15.17
C LEU A 55 8.64 10.41 -13.96
N GLY A 56 9.06 9.15 -13.87
CA GLY A 56 10.15 8.79 -12.96
C GLY A 56 11.34 9.75 -13.17
N THR A 57 12.13 10.01 -12.12
CA THR A 57 13.29 10.91 -12.12
C THR A 57 13.14 12.09 -13.09
N GLN A 58 12.46 13.17 -12.68
CA GLN A 58 12.45 14.39 -13.49
C GLN A 58 13.89 14.81 -13.75
N THR A 59 14.36 14.59 -14.98
CA THR A 59 15.67 15.06 -15.40
C THR A 59 15.62 16.57 -15.26
N ALA A 60 16.43 17.11 -14.36
CA ALA A 60 16.51 18.56 -14.19
C ALA A 60 16.77 19.18 -15.57
N PRO A 61 15.92 20.10 -16.05
CA PRO A 61 16.09 20.67 -17.38
C PRO A 61 17.45 21.37 -17.43
N THR A 62 18.39 20.78 -18.19
CA THR A 62 19.70 21.37 -18.42
C THR A 62 19.55 22.59 -19.32
N VAL A 63 20.49 23.53 -19.26
CA VAL A 63 20.52 24.72 -20.13
C VAL A 63 20.36 24.40 -21.62
N ALA A 64 20.85 23.23 -22.07
CA ALA A 64 20.69 22.75 -23.44
C ALA A 64 19.25 22.34 -23.82
N THR A 65 18.48 21.78 -22.89
CA THR A 65 17.06 21.45 -23.16
C THR A 65 16.18 22.69 -23.13
N ALA A 66 16.52 23.68 -22.29
CA ALA A 66 15.84 24.97 -22.26
C ALA A 66 16.05 25.78 -23.56
N SER A 67 17.29 25.84 -24.07
CA SER A 67 17.59 26.55 -25.33
C SER A 67 16.99 25.86 -26.56
N LEU A 68 17.01 24.52 -26.59
CA LEU A 68 16.38 23.74 -27.66
C LEU A 68 14.85 23.94 -27.66
N ARG A 69 14.20 23.99 -26.50
CA ARG A 69 12.76 24.31 -26.39
C ARG A 69 12.42 25.70 -26.92
N LEU A 70 13.28 26.68 -26.68
CA LEU A 70 13.10 28.04 -27.19
C LEU A 70 13.17 28.09 -28.72
N LEU A 71 14.13 27.39 -29.33
CA LEU A 71 14.24 27.28 -30.79
C LEU A 71 13.08 26.49 -31.40
N GLN A 72 12.64 25.41 -30.75
CA GLN A 72 11.51 24.60 -31.20
C GLN A 72 10.19 25.37 -31.17
N ASN A 73 10.03 26.34 -30.25
CA ASN A 73 8.81 27.16 -30.13
C ASN A 73 8.64 28.19 -31.26
N LEU A 74 9.68 28.43 -32.07
CA LEU A 74 9.66 29.36 -33.21
C LEU A 74 9.34 28.68 -34.56
N ASN A 75 9.22 27.34 -34.58
CA ASN A 75 8.91 26.60 -35.80
C ASN A 75 7.40 26.26 -35.87
N PRO A 76 6.63 26.71 -36.87
CA PRO A 76 5.19 26.41 -36.98
C PRO A 76 4.88 24.91 -37.15
N VAL A 77 5.85 24.10 -37.58
CA VAL A 77 5.72 22.64 -37.72
C VAL A 77 5.63 21.93 -36.37
N THR A 78 6.28 22.45 -35.32
CA THR A 78 6.25 21.81 -33.98
C THR A 78 4.93 22.06 -33.27
N TRP A 79 4.25 23.18 -33.54
CA TRP A 79 2.90 23.46 -33.04
C TRP A 79 1.86 22.45 -33.57
N LEU A 80 1.98 22.05 -34.84
CA LEU A 80 1.13 21.03 -35.44
C LEU A 80 1.41 19.62 -34.88
N SER A 81 2.67 19.30 -34.62
CA SER A 81 3.10 18.01 -34.03
C SER A 81 2.86 17.89 -32.53
N SER A 82 2.77 19.01 -31.78
CA SER A 82 2.54 19.02 -30.32
C SER A 82 1.12 18.62 -29.91
N ARG A 83 0.20 18.49 -30.86
CA ARG A 83 -1.19 18.04 -30.63
C ARG A 83 -1.30 16.53 -30.34
N ASN A 84 -0.23 15.78 -30.57
CA ASN A 84 -0.08 14.35 -30.29
C ASN A 84 0.70 14.06 -28.99
N SER A 85 0.65 14.98 -28.02
CA SER A 85 1.17 14.73 -26.68
C SER A 85 0.31 13.64 -26.03
N GLY A 86 0.79 12.41 -26.01
CA GLY A 86 0.10 11.26 -25.42
C GLY A 86 -0.28 11.47 -23.95
N PRO A 87 -1.05 10.55 -23.36
CA PRO A 87 -1.47 10.63 -21.96
C PRO A 87 -0.25 10.87 -21.06
N PRO A 88 -0.41 11.67 -19.98
CA PRO A 88 0.69 11.96 -19.08
C PRO A 88 1.31 10.65 -18.58
N PRO A 89 2.65 10.54 -18.56
CA PRO A 89 3.34 9.31 -18.20
C PRO A 89 2.93 8.89 -16.78
N THR A 90 2.38 7.69 -16.70
CA THR A 90 1.93 7.05 -15.46
C THR A 90 3.02 6.14 -14.92
N ARG A 91 3.11 6.03 -13.59
CA ARG A 91 4.01 5.09 -12.92
C ARG A 91 3.29 4.43 -11.75
N THR A 92 3.47 3.12 -11.61
CA THR A 92 3.06 2.35 -10.43
C THR A 92 3.91 2.76 -9.23
N LEU A 93 3.28 3.32 -8.21
CA LEU A 93 3.87 3.79 -6.96
C LEU A 93 3.86 2.72 -5.86
N LEU A 94 2.78 1.94 -5.77
CA LEU A 94 2.65 0.76 -4.92
C LEU A 94 2.26 -0.41 -5.81
N ASN A 95 2.84 -1.58 -5.54
CA ASN A 95 2.66 -2.80 -6.33
C ASN A 95 2.17 -3.94 -5.43
N LYS A 96 0.93 -4.40 -5.62
CA LYS A 96 0.29 -5.57 -5.00
C LYS A 96 0.53 -5.70 -3.50
N PHE A 97 0.25 -4.65 -2.74
CA PHE A 97 0.36 -4.71 -1.29
C PHE A 97 -0.86 -5.41 -0.68
N THR A 98 -0.62 -6.42 0.16
CA THR A 98 -1.66 -7.13 0.91
C THR A 98 -1.26 -7.22 2.38
N GLY A 99 -2.22 -7.04 3.28
CA GLY A 99 -2.00 -7.13 4.71
C GLY A 99 -3.24 -6.76 5.52
N ASN A 100 -3.15 -7.00 6.83
CA ASN A 100 -4.15 -6.65 7.82
C ASN A 100 -3.46 -5.96 9.00
N VAL A 101 -4.05 -4.89 9.50
CA VAL A 101 -3.65 -4.21 10.74
C VAL A 101 -4.82 -4.30 11.70
N ARG A 102 -4.61 -4.96 12.85
CA ARG A 102 -5.70 -5.15 13.81
C ARG A 102 -5.91 -3.89 14.64
N GLY A 103 -7.14 -3.68 15.12
CA GLY A 103 -7.47 -2.62 16.06
C GLY A 103 -6.57 -2.68 17.30
N GLY A 104 -5.88 -1.58 17.60
CA GLY A 104 -4.94 -1.48 18.73
C GLY A 104 -3.48 -1.76 18.37
N GLU A 105 -3.19 -2.20 17.15
CA GLU A 105 -1.82 -2.33 16.65
C GLU A 105 -1.33 -1.03 15.98
N MET A 106 0.00 -0.86 15.93
CA MET A 106 0.63 0.28 15.27
C MET A 106 1.49 -0.20 14.11
N LEU A 107 1.12 0.20 12.89
CA LEU A 107 1.89 -0.10 11.68
C LEU A 107 3.00 0.95 11.47
N LEU A 108 4.26 0.50 11.51
CA LEU A 108 5.42 1.31 11.14
C LEU A 108 5.88 0.98 9.71
N ILE A 109 5.99 1.99 8.87
CA ILE A 109 6.44 1.86 7.48
C ILE A 109 7.79 2.54 7.32
N VAL A 110 8.80 1.78 6.91
CA VAL A 110 10.16 2.27 6.67
C VAL A 110 10.60 1.89 5.27
N GLY A 111 11.25 2.83 4.57
CA GLY A 111 11.77 2.59 3.24
C GLY A 111 12.73 3.67 2.79
N GLN A 112 13.50 3.37 1.74
CA GLN A 112 14.39 4.33 1.09
C GLN A 112 13.57 5.50 0.49
N PRO A 113 14.17 6.69 0.29
CA PRO A 113 13.48 7.80 -0.37
C PRO A 113 12.92 7.37 -1.74
N GLY A 114 11.62 7.62 -1.97
CA GLY A 114 10.94 7.21 -3.20
C GLY A 114 10.35 5.79 -3.18
N SER A 115 10.42 5.07 -2.07
CA SER A 115 9.80 3.74 -1.88
C SER A 115 8.27 3.75 -1.80
N GLY A 116 7.64 4.91 -1.69
CA GLY A 116 6.17 5.01 -1.64
C GLY A 116 5.57 4.94 -0.23
N CYS A 117 6.36 5.07 0.85
CA CYS A 117 5.80 5.08 2.22
C CYS A 117 4.71 6.14 2.41
N THR A 118 4.92 7.36 1.90
CA THR A 118 3.89 8.43 1.95
C THR A 118 2.68 8.10 1.09
N THR A 119 2.87 7.41 -0.03
CA THR A 119 1.77 6.95 -0.88
C THR A 119 0.90 5.97 -0.15
N PHE A 120 1.50 4.96 0.50
CA PHE A 120 0.77 3.99 1.29
C PHE A 120 -0.04 4.66 2.40
N LEU A 121 0.58 5.55 3.19
CA LEU A 121 -0.12 6.26 4.27
C LEU A 121 -1.30 7.10 3.76
N LYS A 122 -1.16 7.72 2.59
CA LYS A 122 -2.26 8.50 1.99
C LYS A 122 -3.42 7.60 1.55
N ILE A 123 -3.14 6.44 0.98
CA ILE A 123 -4.20 5.50 0.59
C ILE A 123 -4.92 4.93 1.82
N MET A 124 -4.18 4.60 2.88
CA MET A 124 -4.76 4.15 4.15
C MET A 124 -5.63 5.23 4.80
N ALA A 125 -5.25 6.51 4.68
CA ALA A 125 -6.08 7.65 5.07
C ALA A 125 -7.22 7.98 4.08
N ASN A 126 -7.50 7.06 3.15
CA ASN A 126 -8.49 7.19 2.08
C ASN A 126 -8.38 8.48 1.23
N MET A 127 -7.14 8.92 0.97
CA MET A 127 -6.81 10.04 0.08
C MET A 127 -6.51 9.56 -1.34
N ARG A 128 -7.47 8.89 -1.98
CA ARG A 128 -7.28 8.28 -3.32
C ARG A 128 -7.31 9.28 -4.49
N GLN A 129 -7.88 10.46 -4.28
CA GLN A 129 -8.10 11.48 -5.31
C GLN A 129 -6.81 12.11 -5.87
N GLU A 130 -5.68 11.96 -5.19
CA GLU A 130 -4.39 12.51 -5.63
C GLU A 130 -3.68 11.64 -6.67
N TYR A 131 -4.18 10.43 -6.92
CA TYR A 131 -3.57 9.43 -7.78
C TYR A 131 -4.36 9.26 -9.07
N HIS A 132 -3.70 8.74 -10.11
CA HIS A 132 -4.35 8.46 -11.39
C HIS A 132 -5.29 7.27 -11.30
N GLY A 133 -4.91 6.25 -10.52
CA GLY A 133 -5.72 5.07 -10.27
C GLY A 133 -5.29 4.37 -9.00
N VAL A 134 -6.24 3.74 -8.33
CA VAL A 134 -6.02 2.86 -7.19
C VAL A 134 -6.80 1.58 -7.47
N GLU A 135 -6.08 0.48 -7.59
CA GLU A 135 -6.61 -0.88 -7.81
C GLU A 135 -6.44 -1.69 -6.52
N GLY A 136 -7.29 -2.69 -6.33
CA GLY A 136 -7.39 -3.46 -5.09
C GLY A 136 -8.44 -2.93 -4.11
N SER A 137 -8.53 -3.55 -2.94
CA SER A 137 -9.52 -3.19 -1.91
C SER A 137 -8.85 -2.75 -0.61
N VAL A 138 -9.48 -1.80 0.08
CA VAL A 138 -9.12 -1.42 1.46
C VAL A 138 -10.41 -1.38 2.25
N THR A 139 -10.51 -2.19 3.29
CA THR A 139 -11.66 -2.25 4.18
C THR A 139 -11.28 -1.83 5.59
N VAL A 140 -12.21 -1.17 6.28
CA VAL A 140 -12.12 -0.81 7.70
C VAL A 140 -13.34 -1.40 8.38
N GLY A 141 -13.14 -2.24 9.39
CA GLY A 141 -14.25 -2.91 10.07
C GLY A 141 -15.10 -3.81 9.16
N GLY A 142 -14.54 -4.25 8.02
CA GLY A 142 -15.24 -5.00 6.98
C GLY A 142 -16.00 -4.17 5.93
N GLU A 143 -16.09 -2.85 6.12
CA GLU A 143 -16.69 -1.94 5.14
C GLU A 143 -15.64 -1.36 4.20
N ASP A 144 -16.01 -1.08 2.94
CA ASP A 144 -15.09 -0.43 1.99
C ASP A 144 -14.73 0.98 2.48
N ALA A 145 -13.44 1.30 2.53
CA ALA A 145 -12.94 2.56 3.07
C ALA A 145 -13.56 3.79 2.38
N VAL A 146 -13.98 3.66 1.11
CA VAL A 146 -14.70 4.71 0.37
C VAL A 146 -16.03 5.06 1.05
N GLN A 147 -16.79 4.06 1.48
CA GLN A 147 -18.07 4.23 2.17
C GLN A 147 -17.86 4.77 3.58
N VAL A 148 -16.86 4.22 4.30
CA VAL A 148 -16.50 4.63 5.66
C VAL A 148 -16.13 6.12 5.73
N LYS A 149 -15.50 6.67 4.69
CA LYS A 149 -15.18 8.09 4.65
C LYS A 149 -16.41 8.99 4.55
N GLU A 150 -17.51 8.50 3.99
CA GLU A 150 -18.78 9.23 3.90
C GLU A 150 -19.60 9.11 5.19
N SER A 151 -19.65 7.92 5.79
CA SER A 151 -20.39 7.66 7.04
C SER A 151 -19.67 8.19 8.29
N ALA A 152 -18.36 7.99 8.36
CA ALA A 152 -17.51 8.28 9.52
C ALA A 152 -16.19 8.98 9.11
N PRO A 153 -16.25 10.23 8.60
CA PRO A 153 -15.07 10.98 8.15
C PRO A 153 -14.00 11.20 9.24
N GLY A 154 -14.34 11.01 10.51
CA GLY A 154 -13.43 11.14 11.65
C GLY A 154 -12.47 9.96 11.86
N GLU A 155 -12.69 8.82 11.19
CA GLU A 155 -11.85 7.61 11.36
C GLU A 155 -10.52 7.71 10.62
N PHE A 156 -10.45 8.53 9.57
CA PHE A 156 -9.23 8.72 8.79
C PHE A 156 -8.60 10.08 9.08
N ALA A 157 -7.35 10.07 9.55
CA ALA A 157 -6.55 11.29 9.72
C ALA A 157 -5.16 11.13 9.13
N PHE A 158 -4.71 12.12 8.35
CA PHE A 158 -3.37 12.15 7.77
C PHE A 158 -2.58 13.37 8.25
N ALA A 159 -1.48 13.13 8.95
CA ALA A 159 -0.57 14.17 9.41
C ALA A 159 0.63 14.32 8.45
N GLY A 160 0.52 15.26 7.52
CA GLY A 160 1.59 15.56 6.56
C GLY A 160 2.75 16.37 7.17
N LYS A 161 3.96 16.24 6.59
CA LYS A 161 5.09 17.12 6.91
C LYS A 161 4.87 18.52 6.31
N THR A 162 4.36 19.44 7.10
CA THR A 162 4.34 20.87 6.74
C THR A 162 5.58 21.59 7.29
N LYS A 163 6.36 22.24 6.41
CA LYS A 163 7.51 23.10 6.79
C LYS A 163 7.11 24.55 7.14
N LYS A 164 5.83 24.91 7.08
CA LYS A 164 5.35 26.26 7.45
C LYS A 164 4.85 26.27 8.89
N LYS A 165 5.47 27.10 9.75
CA LYS A 165 4.83 27.55 11.00
C LYS A 165 3.59 28.35 10.63
N LYS A 166 2.42 27.70 10.58
CA LYS A 166 1.16 28.44 10.62
C LYS A 166 1.07 29.03 12.03
N LYS A 167 0.89 30.36 12.15
CA LYS A 167 0.46 30.95 13.41
C LYS A 167 -0.87 30.29 13.76
N THR A 168 -0.89 29.54 14.84
CA THR A 168 -2.08 28.86 15.36
C THR A 168 -3.10 29.92 15.76
N THR A 169 -4.10 30.17 14.91
CA THR A 169 -5.39 30.65 15.41
C THR A 169 -6.04 29.46 16.11
N PRO A 170 -6.49 29.57 17.37
CA PRO A 170 -7.15 28.47 18.04
C PRO A 170 -8.42 28.13 17.26
N LEU A 171 -8.45 26.92 16.70
CA LEU A 171 -9.68 26.31 16.19
C LEU A 171 -10.60 26.11 17.40
N LEU A 172 -11.52 27.06 17.58
CA LEU A 172 -12.60 26.97 18.54
C LEU A 172 -13.61 25.95 17.99
N TYR A 173 -13.36 24.67 18.22
CA TYR A 173 -14.40 23.66 18.08
C TYR A 173 -15.15 23.62 19.42
N PRO A 174 -16.48 23.84 19.46
CA PRO A 174 -17.22 23.54 20.66
C PRO A 174 -17.12 22.03 20.92
N PRO A 175 -16.87 21.58 22.16
CA PRO A 175 -16.90 20.15 22.47
C PRO A 175 -18.35 19.66 22.29
N THR A 176 -18.61 18.89 21.23
CA THR A 176 -19.82 18.06 21.16
C THR A 176 -19.66 16.95 22.18
N PHE A 177 -20.19 17.22 23.37
CA PHE A 177 -20.37 16.27 24.45
C PHE A 177 -21.38 15.21 23.99
N PHE A 178 -20.89 14.04 23.56
CA PHE A 178 -21.74 12.87 23.34
C PHE A 178 -22.08 12.28 24.72
N PRO A 179 -23.36 12.22 25.13
CA PRO A 179 -23.73 11.56 26.37
C PRO A 179 -23.59 10.05 26.18
N ILE A 180 -22.64 9.46 26.93
CA ILE A 180 -22.60 8.03 27.17
C ILE A 180 -23.81 7.70 28.04
N GLN A 181 -24.83 7.06 27.46
CA GLN A 181 -25.89 6.40 28.22
C GLN A 181 -25.30 5.08 28.75
N TYR A 182 -25.20 4.96 30.07
CA TYR A 182 -25.00 3.69 30.78
C TYR A 182 -26.35 3.05 31.08
#